data_AF-A0AAD4IF09-F1
#
_entry.id   AF-A0AAD4IF09-F1
#
_cell.length_a   1.000
_cell.length_b   1.000
_cell.length_c   1.000
_cell.angle_alpha   90.00
_cell.angle_beta   90.00
_cell.angle_gamma   90.00
#
_symmetry.space_group_name_H-M   'P 1'
#
loop_
_entity.id
_entity.type
_entity.pdbx_description
1 polymer ?
#
loop_
_entity_poly.entity_id
_entity_poly.type
_entity_poly.pdbx_seq_one_letter_code
_entity_poly.pdbx_strand_id
1 'polypeptide(L)'
;MSATVQPDQPAAASEARSESLPQHNPEPASGASRKLRPKRPNYNEIHAKPLPLDVYALPAFVPHNPISVLRLVTSLISQSLWPPKSHRVVHKAYYSAETKSIHVTDPASIRALWEQGFWGKGSLSRSEPQWLVAEKRRRGAQASKTSTEVTQSRREERRQFKLERAKAQREAIEQQLRQEGKIVSDASIDKLVGSDPEDTSKSVEAAGASTTTKTTNGTVAQAETKASLEIDLPDLEHLQLTPEEAFFLTYVLGAMEVINVDIQTSSNDSQHYPSWYLLRVFCAHASSSGDSTDPEGILTHLRTAHNMSNGATRMDPAISCVPSIAPDNPFLLKYVVFHHFRSLGWVVRPGVKFAVDYLLYIRGPAFTHAEFAIMIIPSYSAPYWNEQADGQSQDRAAEKERRDWWWFHRVNRVQTQVMKTLMLVYVEVPEPWDMRCAELDGFKLDIGSVLKKYTVREFVFKRWSPSRNRD
;
A
#
# COMPACT_ATOMS: atom_id res chain seq x y z
N MET A 1 1.82 65.71 -67.58
CA MET A 1 1.69 65.75 -66.11
C MET A 1 2.36 64.47 -65.60
N SER A 2 3.65 64.53 -65.33
CA SER A 2 4.24 64.70 -63.97
C SER A 2 4.08 63.42 -63.15
N ALA A 3 5.07 62.84 -62.46
CA ALA A 3 6.53 62.89 -62.34
C ALA A 3 6.83 61.78 -61.29
N THR A 4 7.77 60.85 -61.50
CA THR A 4 9.10 60.79 -60.82
C THR A 4 9.02 61.03 -59.30
N VAL A 5 9.52 60.18 -58.40
CA VAL A 5 10.95 59.86 -58.14
C VAL A 5 11.08 58.65 -57.17
N GLN A 6 12.09 57.77 -57.38
CA GLN A 6 12.77 56.97 -56.32
C GLN A 6 14.10 57.67 -55.99
N PRO A 7 14.57 57.67 -54.73
CA PRO A 7 15.63 56.72 -54.33
C PRO A 7 15.46 56.28 -52.83
N ASP A 8 16.37 55.62 -52.09
CA ASP A 8 17.72 55.12 -52.38
C ASP A 8 18.08 53.88 -51.50
N GLN A 9 19.28 53.33 -51.67
CA GLN A 9 20.00 52.51 -50.68
C GLN A 9 21.11 53.33 -49.99
N PRO A 10 21.61 52.89 -48.83
CA PRO A 10 23.03 53.03 -48.51
C PRO A 10 23.73 51.67 -48.42
N ALA A 11 24.98 51.63 -48.91
CA ALA A 11 25.80 50.43 -49.01
C ALA A 11 26.60 50.10 -47.73
N ALA A 12 27.25 48.93 -47.79
CA ALA A 12 27.98 48.25 -46.72
C ALA A 12 29.07 49.06 -45.97
N ALA A 13 29.30 48.67 -44.70
CA ALA A 13 30.55 48.88 -43.98
C ALA A 13 30.97 47.61 -43.20
N SER A 14 32.11 47.05 -43.63
CA SER A 14 33.10 46.20 -42.93
C SER A 14 32.81 45.54 -41.56
N GLU A 15 32.99 44.21 -41.55
CA GLU A 15 33.89 43.45 -40.65
C GLU A 15 33.93 43.72 -39.13
N ALA A 16 33.44 42.76 -38.35
CA ALA A 16 34.13 42.25 -37.15
C ALA A 16 33.59 40.85 -36.78
N ARG A 17 34.28 39.79 -37.21
CA ARG A 17 33.91 38.40 -36.91
C ARG A 17 34.61 37.98 -35.62
N SER A 18 33.96 38.15 -34.46
CA SER A 18 34.55 37.77 -33.18
C SER A 18 34.67 36.25 -33.06
N GLU A 19 35.90 35.74 -33.08
CA GLU A 19 36.20 34.32 -32.89
C GLU A 19 35.80 33.86 -31.48
N SER A 20 34.79 33.00 -31.38
CA SER A 20 34.44 32.33 -30.13
C SER A 20 35.43 31.17 -29.89
N LEU A 21 36.31 31.33 -28.91
CA LEU A 21 37.27 30.31 -28.46
C LEU A 21 36.57 28.96 -28.19
N PRO A 22 37.18 27.80 -28.52
CA PRO A 22 36.55 26.50 -28.33
C PRO A 22 36.30 26.20 -26.85
N GLN A 23 35.06 25.86 -26.51
CA GLN A 23 34.75 25.29 -25.19
C GLN A 23 35.42 23.91 -25.07
N HIS A 24 36.43 23.83 -24.21
CA HIS A 24 37.11 22.58 -23.90
C HIS A 24 36.16 21.66 -23.13
N ASN A 25 35.49 20.75 -23.85
CA ASN A 25 34.85 19.60 -23.22
C ASN A 25 35.94 18.83 -22.45
N PRO A 26 35.77 18.52 -21.15
CA PRO A 26 36.66 17.60 -20.47
C PRO A 26 36.42 16.19 -21.04
N GLU A 27 37.47 15.54 -21.50
CA GLU A 27 37.41 14.14 -21.93
C GLU A 27 36.92 13.24 -20.77
N PRO A 28 36.09 12.22 -21.05
CA PRO A 28 35.69 11.26 -20.03
C PRO A 28 36.89 10.39 -19.62
N ALA A 29 37.40 10.62 -18.42
CA ALA A 29 38.55 9.90 -17.88
C ALA A 29 38.41 8.37 -17.95
N SER A 30 39.44 7.76 -18.52
CA SER A 30 39.84 6.34 -18.52
C SER A 30 38.96 5.32 -17.78
N GLY A 31 38.47 4.33 -18.54
CA GLY A 31 38.82 2.92 -18.30
C GLY A 31 38.23 2.19 -17.07
N ALA A 32 37.42 2.82 -16.23
CA ALA A 32 36.79 2.13 -15.10
C ALA A 32 35.80 1.05 -15.59
N SER A 33 36.17 -0.23 -15.45
CA SER A 33 35.29 -1.34 -15.82
C SER A 33 33.99 -1.26 -15.01
N ARG A 34 32.87 -0.99 -15.71
CA ARG A 34 31.55 -0.91 -15.08
C ARG A 34 31.19 -2.29 -14.53
N LYS A 35 31.40 -2.48 -13.22
CA LYS A 35 31.00 -3.68 -12.47
C LYS A 35 29.60 -4.09 -12.90
N LEU A 36 29.48 -5.29 -13.47
CA LEU A 36 28.22 -5.82 -13.98
C LEU A 36 27.18 -5.78 -12.84
N ARG A 37 26.10 -5.03 -13.07
CA ARG A 37 25.04 -4.91 -12.08
C ARG A 37 24.38 -6.28 -11.94
N PRO A 38 24.14 -6.78 -10.71
CA PRO A 38 23.39 -8.02 -10.54
C PRO A 38 22.04 -7.89 -11.23
N LYS A 39 21.70 -8.89 -12.06
CA LYS A 39 20.46 -8.92 -12.82
C LYS A 39 19.30 -8.90 -11.83
N ARG A 40 18.31 -8.03 -12.05
CA ARG A 40 17.10 -8.02 -11.21
C ARG A 40 16.37 -9.37 -11.35
N PRO A 41 15.71 -9.87 -10.29
CA PRO A 41 14.82 -11.01 -10.44
C PRO A 41 13.72 -10.70 -11.46
N ASN A 42 13.25 -11.71 -12.19
CA ASN A 42 12.20 -11.50 -13.18
C ASN A 42 10.83 -11.46 -12.50
N TYR A 43 10.40 -10.25 -12.11
CA TYR A 43 9.09 -10.04 -11.48
C TYR A 43 7.91 -10.60 -12.29
N ASN A 44 8.02 -10.72 -13.62
CA ASN A 44 6.96 -11.33 -14.43
C ASN A 44 6.78 -12.83 -14.16
N GLU A 45 7.84 -13.55 -13.81
CA GLU A 45 7.79 -14.98 -13.44
C GLU A 45 7.29 -15.12 -12.00
N ILE A 46 7.77 -14.27 -11.09
CA ILE A 46 7.41 -14.27 -9.67
C ILE A 46 5.92 -13.96 -9.48
N HIS A 47 5.42 -12.90 -10.11
CA HIS A 47 4.00 -12.51 -10.06
C HIS A 47 3.26 -12.94 -11.35
N ALA A 48 3.52 -14.17 -11.81
CA ALA A 48 2.81 -14.75 -12.95
C ALA A 48 1.33 -15.04 -12.62
N LYS A 49 1.03 -15.42 -11.37
CA LYS A 49 -0.34 -15.64 -10.87
C LYS A 49 -0.86 -14.37 -10.17
N PRO A 50 -2.03 -13.82 -10.53
CA PRO A 50 -2.58 -12.62 -9.90
C PRO A 50 -3.35 -12.87 -8.60
N LEU A 51 -3.69 -14.14 -8.33
CA LEU A 51 -4.47 -14.62 -7.19
C LEU A 51 -3.85 -15.93 -6.66
N PRO A 52 -4.04 -16.28 -5.37
CA PRO A 52 -3.53 -17.51 -4.77
C PRO A 52 -4.42 -18.71 -5.10
N LEU A 53 -4.68 -18.93 -6.38
CA LEU A 53 -5.54 -19.99 -6.93
C LEU A 53 -4.96 -20.50 -8.25
N ASP A 54 -5.02 -21.82 -8.44
CA ASP A 54 -4.67 -22.45 -9.72
C ASP A 54 -5.86 -22.39 -10.69
N VAL A 55 -5.87 -21.35 -11.53
CA VAL A 55 -6.92 -21.13 -12.54
C VAL A 55 -6.52 -21.77 -13.87
N TYR A 56 -7.30 -22.77 -14.30
CA TYR A 56 -7.16 -23.42 -15.60
C TYR A 56 -8.10 -22.74 -16.61
N ALA A 57 -7.65 -21.62 -17.19
CA ALA A 57 -8.47 -20.82 -18.10
C ALA A 57 -8.87 -21.64 -19.35
N LEU A 58 -10.17 -21.60 -19.71
CA LEU A 58 -10.66 -22.17 -20.95
C LEU A 58 -10.14 -21.35 -22.16
N PRO A 59 -9.92 -21.97 -23.33
CA PRO A 59 -9.55 -21.26 -24.55
C PRO A 59 -10.59 -20.18 -24.91
N ALA A 60 -10.13 -19.06 -25.48
CA ALA A 60 -11.02 -18.00 -25.95
C ALA A 60 -12.01 -18.54 -26.99
N PHE A 61 -13.31 -18.40 -26.67
CA PHE A 61 -14.41 -18.84 -27.52
C PHE A 61 -14.72 -17.79 -28.59
N VAL A 62 -14.57 -18.17 -29.85
CA VAL A 62 -14.90 -17.36 -31.04
C VAL A 62 -15.98 -18.12 -31.81
N PRO A 63 -17.28 -17.74 -31.70
CA PRO A 63 -18.40 -18.54 -32.21
C PRO A 63 -18.30 -18.90 -33.70
N HIS A 64 -17.73 -18.00 -34.50
CA HIS A 64 -17.60 -18.17 -35.96
C HIS A 64 -16.40 -19.04 -36.38
N ASN A 65 -15.53 -19.44 -35.45
CA ASN A 65 -14.35 -20.23 -35.76
C ASN A 65 -14.52 -21.68 -35.27
N PRO A 66 -14.73 -22.67 -36.15
CA PRO A 66 -14.92 -24.06 -35.74
C PRO A 66 -13.69 -24.64 -35.02
N ILE A 67 -12.49 -24.10 -35.24
CA ILE A 67 -11.27 -24.50 -34.52
C ILE A 67 -11.31 -24.02 -33.05
N SER A 68 -11.93 -22.87 -32.78
CA SER A 68 -12.15 -22.39 -31.40
C SER A 68 -13.15 -23.28 -30.68
N VAL A 69 -14.26 -23.66 -31.34
CA VAL A 69 -15.23 -24.62 -30.82
C VAL A 69 -14.57 -25.96 -30.52
N LEU A 70 -13.80 -26.51 -31.47
CA LEU A 70 -13.10 -27.78 -31.29
C LEU A 70 -12.10 -27.71 -30.12
N ARG A 71 -11.30 -26.64 -30.01
CA ARG A 71 -10.38 -26.44 -28.88
C ARG A 71 -11.10 -26.40 -27.54
N LEU A 72 -12.22 -25.67 -27.45
CA LEU A 72 -13.04 -25.61 -26.24
C LEU A 72 -13.60 -26.99 -25.89
N VAL A 73 -14.17 -27.71 -26.85
CA VAL A 73 -14.68 -29.08 -26.67
C VAL A 73 -13.59 -30.04 -26.23
N THR A 74 -12.41 -30.03 -26.86
CA THR A 74 -11.28 -30.87 -26.42
C THR A 74 -10.79 -30.51 -25.02
N SER A 75 -10.79 -29.22 -24.66
CA SER A 75 -10.42 -28.76 -23.31
C SER A 75 -11.41 -29.24 -22.26
N LEU A 76 -12.72 -29.11 -22.53
CA LEU A 76 -13.79 -29.57 -21.64
C LEU A 76 -13.77 -31.10 -21.49
N ILE A 77 -13.61 -31.85 -22.58
CA ILE A 77 -13.48 -33.32 -22.53
C ILE A 77 -12.24 -33.71 -21.72
N SER A 78 -11.07 -33.08 -21.98
CA SER A 78 -9.86 -33.41 -21.24
C SER A 78 -9.96 -33.09 -19.75
N GLN A 79 -10.58 -31.96 -19.38
CA GLN A 79 -10.80 -31.57 -17.99
C GLN A 79 -11.88 -32.41 -17.30
N SER A 80 -12.85 -32.95 -18.05
CA SER A 80 -13.88 -33.85 -17.52
C SER A 80 -13.36 -35.27 -17.30
N LEU A 81 -12.44 -35.76 -18.13
CA LEU A 81 -11.85 -37.10 -18.02
C LEU A 81 -10.64 -37.12 -17.08
N TRP A 82 -9.84 -36.05 -17.08
CA TRP A 82 -8.69 -35.85 -16.20
C TRP A 82 -8.82 -34.48 -15.52
N PRO A 83 -9.63 -34.37 -14.45
CA PRO A 83 -9.73 -33.14 -13.69
C PRO A 83 -8.34 -32.73 -13.19
N PRO A 84 -7.92 -31.47 -13.40
CA PRO A 84 -6.62 -31.00 -12.92
C PRO A 84 -6.58 -31.12 -11.39
N LYS A 85 -5.39 -31.41 -10.85
CA LYS A 85 -5.15 -31.58 -9.40
C LYS A 85 -5.21 -30.24 -8.66
N SER A 86 -6.39 -29.61 -8.58
CA SER A 86 -6.66 -28.35 -7.89
C SER A 86 -6.66 -28.52 -6.37
N HIS A 87 -5.51 -28.87 -5.80
CA HIS A 87 -5.30 -28.82 -4.36
C HIS A 87 -5.20 -27.35 -3.96
N ARG A 88 -6.32 -26.76 -3.53
CA ARG A 88 -6.38 -25.41 -2.98
C ARG A 88 -5.44 -25.36 -1.78
N VAL A 89 -4.30 -24.70 -1.92
CA VAL A 89 -3.41 -24.43 -0.77
C VAL A 89 -4.14 -23.43 0.11
N VAL A 90 -4.56 -23.86 1.30
CA VAL A 90 -5.21 -22.99 2.27
C VAL A 90 -4.17 -22.49 3.26
N HIS A 91 -3.94 -21.18 3.23
CA HIS A 91 -2.98 -20.50 4.09
C HIS A 91 -3.57 -20.31 5.49
N LYS A 92 -2.84 -20.70 6.53
CA LYS A 92 -3.27 -20.47 7.92
C LYS A 92 -2.83 -19.09 8.38
N ALA A 93 -3.78 -18.32 8.89
CA ALA A 93 -3.56 -16.99 9.44
C ALA A 93 -4.13 -16.90 10.86
N TYR A 94 -3.60 -16.02 11.69
CA TYR A 94 -4.12 -15.79 13.04
C TYR A 94 -4.67 -14.39 13.21
N TYR A 95 -5.68 -14.26 14.06
CA TYR A 95 -6.20 -12.97 14.46
C TYR A 95 -5.39 -12.37 15.62
N SER A 96 -4.84 -11.17 15.45
CA SER A 96 -4.15 -10.42 16.50
C SER A 96 -5.06 -9.32 17.03
N ALA A 97 -5.64 -9.54 18.22
CA ALA A 97 -6.52 -8.57 18.88
C ALA A 97 -5.80 -7.24 19.19
N GLU A 98 -4.54 -7.30 19.65
CA GLU A 98 -3.69 -6.13 19.96
C GLU A 98 -3.55 -5.16 18.77
N THR A 99 -3.31 -5.71 17.58
CA THR A 99 -3.08 -4.92 16.35
C THR A 99 -4.33 -4.73 15.50
N LYS A 100 -5.46 -5.36 15.89
CA LYS A 100 -6.72 -5.44 15.13
C LYS A 100 -6.48 -5.87 13.68
N SER A 101 -5.54 -6.80 13.46
CA SER A 101 -5.10 -7.22 12.13
C SER A 101 -4.85 -8.72 12.04
N ILE A 102 -4.80 -9.25 10.82
CA ILE A 102 -4.65 -10.68 10.56
C ILE A 102 -3.20 -10.92 10.17
N HIS A 103 -2.55 -11.88 10.83
CA HIS A 103 -1.13 -12.15 10.64
C HIS A 103 -0.92 -13.54 10.01
N VAL A 104 0.08 -13.67 9.15
CA VAL A 104 0.57 -14.96 8.61
C VAL A 104 2.04 -15.09 8.97
N THR A 105 2.41 -16.19 9.63
CA THR A 105 3.78 -16.49 10.08
C THR A 105 4.48 -17.57 9.26
N ASP A 106 3.76 -18.46 8.59
CA ASP A 106 4.38 -19.49 7.75
C ASP A 106 5.11 -18.86 6.55
N PRO A 107 6.45 -19.01 6.41
CA PRO A 107 7.21 -18.39 5.33
C PRO A 107 6.75 -18.81 3.93
N ALA A 108 6.24 -20.03 3.76
CA ALA A 108 5.71 -20.49 2.47
C ALA A 108 4.42 -19.74 2.11
N SER A 109 3.51 -19.59 3.07
CA SER A 109 2.26 -18.82 2.93
C SER A 109 2.50 -17.33 2.76
N ILE A 110 3.41 -16.73 3.54
CA ILE A 110 3.84 -15.32 3.38
C ILE A 110 4.31 -15.07 1.94
N ARG A 111 5.16 -15.96 1.44
CA ARG A 111 5.71 -15.86 0.09
C ARG A 111 4.65 -16.08 -0.98
N ALA A 112 3.84 -17.13 -0.86
CA ALA A 112 2.76 -17.41 -1.81
C ALA A 112 1.77 -16.23 -1.92
N LEU A 113 1.31 -15.68 -0.79
CA LEU A 113 0.41 -14.52 -0.77
C LEU A 113 1.07 -13.25 -1.35
N TRP A 114 2.35 -13.02 -1.07
CA TRP A 114 3.05 -11.87 -1.64
C TRP A 114 3.26 -12.02 -3.17
N GLU A 115 3.71 -13.19 -3.63
CA GLU A 115 3.92 -13.49 -5.04
C GLU A 115 2.58 -13.48 -5.82
N GLN A 116 1.51 -14.02 -5.23
CA GLN A 116 0.24 -14.32 -5.89
C GLN A 116 -0.86 -13.26 -5.58
N GLY A 117 -0.50 -11.98 -5.68
CA GLY A 117 -1.46 -10.86 -5.59
C GLY A 117 -1.03 -9.66 -4.75
N PHE A 118 0.20 -9.62 -4.21
CA PHE A 118 0.71 -8.54 -3.35
C PHE A 118 -0.11 -8.31 -2.05
N TRP A 119 -0.69 -9.39 -1.50
CA TRP A 119 -1.47 -9.32 -0.26
C TRP A 119 -0.60 -8.91 0.92
N GLY A 120 -1.15 -8.08 1.81
CA GLY A 120 -0.53 -7.78 3.11
C GLY A 120 0.77 -7.00 3.03
N LYS A 121 1.43 -6.83 4.17
CA LYS A 121 2.68 -6.10 4.31
C LYS A 121 3.54 -6.79 5.36
N GLY A 122 4.82 -7.03 5.05
CA GLY A 122 5.77 -7.55 6.03
C GLY A 122 5.90 -6.59 7.22
N SER A 123 5.94 -7.15 8.42
CA SER A 123 6.15 -6.37 9.65
C SER A 123 7.54 -5.74 9.71
N LEU A 124 8.55 -6.42 9.16
CA LEU A 124 9.96 -6.02 9.21
C LEU A 124 10.52 -5.61 7.83
N SER A 125 10.03 -6.19 6.73
CA SER A 125 10.44 -5.87 5.36
C SER A 125 9.54 -4.83 4.69
N ARG A 126 10.13 -4.02 3.79
CA ARG A 126 9.44 -2.88 3.15
C ARG A 126 8.71 -3.20 1.85
N SER A 127 9.05 -4.29 1.18
CA SER A 127 8.61 -4.56 -0.20
C SER A 127 8.50 -6.04 -0.56
N GLU A 128 9.42 -6.86 -0.07
CA GLU A 128 9.52 -8.31 -0.34
C GLU A 128 9.84 -8.98 1.01
N PRO A 129 9.26 -10.13 1.38
CA PRO A 129 9.55 -10.82 2.64
C PRO A 129 10.98 -11.36 2.60
N GLN A 130 11.91 -10.64 3.21
CA GLN A 130 13.36 -10.84 3.09
C GLN A 130 14.11 -10.55 4.40
N TRP A 131 13.41 -10.35 5.51
CA TRP A 131 14.03 -9.98 6.77
C TRP A 131 15.02 -11.05 7.24
N LEU A 132 14.62 -12.33 7.23
CA LEU A 132 15.49 -13.45 7.61
C LEU A 132 16.76 -13.53 6.76
N VAL A 133 16.64 -13.26 5.46
CA VAL A 133 17.79 -13.22 4.51
C VAL A 133 18.73 -12.05 4.85
N ALA A 134 18.17 -10.88 5.17
CA ALA A 134 18.94 -9.70 5.56
C ALA A 134 19.62 -9.87 6.94
N GLU A 135 18.98 -10.52 7.91
CA GLU A 135 19.55 -10.76 9.23
C GLU A 135 20.63 -11.86 9.19
N LYS A 136 20.41 -12.96 8.44
CA LYS A 136 21.45 -13.96 8.17
C LYS A 136 22.66 -13.33 7.47
N ARG A 137 22.45 -12.39 6.53
CA ARG A 137 23.54 -11.59 5.93
C ARG A 137 24.24 -10.68 6.93
N ARG A 138 23.50 -9.95 7.78
CA ARG A 138 24.07 -9.04 8.79
C ARG A 138 25.03 -9.77 9.73
N ARG A 139 24.74 -11.04 10.05
CA ARG A 139 25.60 -11.92 10.86
C ARG A 139 26.68 -12.67 10.06
N GLY A 140 26.89 -12.33 8.79
CA GLY A 140 27.97 -12.85 7.95
C GLY A 140 27.68 -14.17 7.22
N ALA A 141 26.48 -14.76 7.37
CA ALA A 141 26.18 -16.09 6.81
C ALA A 141 25.92 -16.11 5.29
N GLN A 142 25.72 -14.96 4.63
CA GLN A 142 25.48 -14.87 3.18
C GLN A 142 26.17 -13.67 2.51
N ALA A 143 26.60 -13.83 1.25
CA ALA A 143 27.46 -12.85 0.56
C ALA A 143 26.76 -11.95 -0.50
N SER A 144 25.58 -12.32 -1.01
CA SER A 144 24.89 -11.56 -2.07
C SER A 144 23.99 -10.46 -1.49
N LYS A 145 24.07 -9.21 -2.00
CA LYS A 145 23.33 -8.04 -1.47
C LYS A 145 21.84 -8.04 -1.83
N THR A 146 20.96 -7.62 -0.92
CA THR A 146 19.51 -7.46 -1.17
C THR A 146 19.19 -6.16 -1.94
N SER A 147 18.07 -6.15 -2.68
CA SER A 147 17.53 -4.99 -3.44
C SER A 147 17.37 -3.71 -2.59
N THR A 148 16.98 -3.86 -1.33
CA THR A 148 16.85 -2.79 -0.32
C THR A 148 18.20 -2.19 0.08
N GLU A 149 19.20 -3.02 0.36
CA GLU A 149 20.57 -2.61 0.72
C GLU A 149 21.25 -1.87 -0.43
N VAL A 150 21.14 -2.40 -1.66
CA VAL A 150 21.59 -1.73 -2.88
C VAL A 150 20.90 -0.36 -3.05
N THR A 151 19.66 -0.23 -2.57
CA THR A 151 18.93 1.04 -2.58
C THR A 151 19.35 1.98 -1.44
N GLN A 152 19.76 1.46 -0.28
CA GLN A 152 20.30 2.24 0.85
C GLN A 152 21.70 2.77 0.55
N SER A 153 22.63 1.92 0.09
CA SER A 153 23.96 2.34 -0.36
C SER A 153 23.88 3.42 -1.44
N ARG A 154 22.99 3.28 -2.43
CA ARG A 154 22.71 4.35 -3.42
C ARG A 154 22.05 5.62 -2.85
N ARG A 155 21.47 5.59 -1.65
CA ARG A 155 20.95 6.79 -0.95
C ARG A 155 22.04 7.45 -0.13
N GLU A 156 22.95 6.67 0.46
CA GLU A 156 24.15 7.14 1.15
C GLU A 156 25.13 7.79 0.17
N GLU A 157 25.46 7.14 -0.95
CA GLU A 157 26.23 7.71 -2.06
C GLU A 157 25.63 9.05 -2.54
N ARG A 158 24.30 9.10 -2.74
CA ARG A 158 23.60 10.34 -3.12
C ARG A 158 23.56 11.38 -2.01
N ARG A 159 23.65 10.99 -0.74
CA ARG A 159 23.72 11.92 0.41
C ARG A 159 25.12 12.51 0.51
N GLN A 160 26.16 11.67 0.39
CA GLN A 160 27.57 12.06 0.32
C GLN A 160 27.80 13.03 -0.83
N PHE A 161 27.40 12.67 -2.06
CA PHE A 161 27.53 13.55 -3.23
C PHE A 161 26.78 14.89 -3.08
N LYS A 162 25.62 14.90 -2.41
CA LYS A 162 24.92 16.15 -2.08
C LYS A 162 25.65 16.98 -1.03
N LEU A 163 26.24 16.33 -0.01
CA LEU A 163 27.02 16.97 1.04
C LEU A 163 28.32 17.57 0.46
N GLU A 164 29.03 16.83 -0.37
CA GLU A 164 30.23 17.26 -1.09
C GLU A 164 29.94 18.46 -2.00
N ARG A 165 28.85 18.39 -2.79
CA ARG A 165 28.41 19.53 -3.60
C ARG A 165 28.07 20.75 -2.75
N ALA A 166 27.35 20.58 -1.63
CA ALA A 166 27.02 21.68 -0.73
C ALA A 166 28.27 22.28 -0.06
N LYS A 167 29.26 21.43 0.29
CA LYS A 167 30.55 21.88 0.83
C LYS A 167 31.34 22.69 -0.21
N ALA A 168 31.48 22.16 -1.43
CA ALA A 168 32.17 22.87 -2.51
C ALA A 168 31.48 24.19 -2.90
N GLN A 169 30.14 24.24 -2.87
CA GLN A 169 29.39 25.49 -3.05
C GLN A 169 29.65 26.50 -1.93
N ARG A 170 29.69 26.05 -0.67
CA ARG A 170 30.02 26.90 0.48
C ARG A 170 31.45 27.44 0.41
N GLU A 171 32.42 26.58 0.08
CA GLU A 171 33.83 26.95 -0.08
C GLU A 171 34.02 27.94 -1.25
N ALA A 172 33.30 27.78 -2.36
CA ALA A 172 33.33 28.73 -3.47
C ALA A 172 32.73 30.11 -3.10
N ILE A 173 31.61 30.14 -2.39
CA ILE A 173 31.01 31.38 -1.87
C ILE A 173 31.96 32.09 -0.88
N GLU A 174 32.62 31.31 -0.01
CA GLU A 174 33.61 31.83 0.94
C GLU A 174 34.83 32.42 0.22
N GLN A 175 35.35 31.75 -0.82
CA GLN A 175 36.45 32.27 -1.65
C GLN A 175 36.04 33.56 -2.39
N GLN A 176 34.81 33.64 -2.90
CA GLN A 176 34.29 34.86 -3.51
C GLN A 176 34.21 36.01 -2.49
N LEU A 177 33.68 35.77 -1.28
CA LEU A 177 33.64 36.76 -0.20
C LEU A 177 35.03 37.21 0.27
N ARG A 178 36.03 36.32 0.25
CA ARG A 178 37.46 36.64 0.49
C ARG A 178 38.00 37.58 -0.59
N GLN A 179 37.70 37.34 -1.87
CA GLN A 179 38.14 38.17 -3.00
C GLN A 179 37.43 39.52 -3.06
N GLU A 180 36.14 39.58 -2.73
CA GLU A 180 35.35 40.82 -2.64
C GLU A 180 35.73 41.71 -1.44
N GLY A 181 36.75 41.34 -0.65
CA GLY A 181 37.22 42.09 0.52
C GLY A 181 36.19 42.19 1.66
N LYS A 182 35.14 41.36 1.60
CA LYS A 182 33.94 41.47 2.45
C LYS A 182 34.05 40.70 3.77
N ILE A 183 35.20 40.07 4.02
CA ILE A 183 35.52 39.39 5.26
C ILE A 183 36.26 40.36 6.18
N VAL A 184 35.51 40.89 7.13
CA VAL A 184 36.07 41.36 8.40
C VAL A 184 36.72 40.15 9.07
N SER A 185 37.95 40.31 9.55
CA SER A 185 38.76 39.26 10.18
C SER A 185 38.02 38.49 11.28
N ASP A 186 38.31 37.18 11.39
CA ASP A 186 37.64 36.09 12.15
C ASP A 186 37.32 36.28 13.66
N ALA A 187 37.41 37.48 14.24
CA ALA A 187 37.29 37.74 15.68
C ALA A 187 35.87 38.13 16.16
N SER A 188 34.82 38.07 15.34
CA SER A 188 33.49 38.61 15.71
C SER A 188 32.26 37.92 15.11
N ILE A 189 32.23 36.58 15.11
CA ILE A 189 31.03 35.81 14.68
C ILE A 189 30.30 35.13 15.86
N ASP A 190 30.99 34.86 16.98
CA ASP A 190 30.37 34.32 18.22
C ASP A 190 29.42 35.30 18.96
N LYS A 191 29.19 36.50 18.41
CA LYS A 191 28.32 37.54 19.01
C LYS A 191 27.11 37.94 18.18
N LEU A 192 26.85 37.28 17.03
CA LEU A 192 25.71 37.57 16.16
C LEU A 192 24.67 36.45 16.07
N VAL A 193 24.86 35.34 16.79
CA VAL A 193 23.82 34.33 17.03
C VAL A 193 23.27 34.58 18.44
N GLY A 194 22.27 35.48 18.53
CA GLY A 194 21.72 35.92 19.81
C GLY A 194 20.40 36.68 19.68
N SER A 195 19.34 35.98 19.27
CA SER A 195 17.94 36.17 19.72
C SER A 195 17.02 35.22 18.95
N ASP A 196 16.18 34.52 19.71
CA ASP A 196 15.43 33.33 19.28
C ASP A 196 14.15 33.66 18.49
N PRO A 197 13.31 32.65 18.19
CA PRO A 197 12.27 32.39 19.17
C PRO A 197 12.24 30.92 19.64
N GLU A 198 12.08 30.76 20.96
CA GLU A 198 11.52 29.53 21.52
C GLU A 198 10.09 29.34 20.99
N ASP A 199 9.74 28.09 20.65
CA ASP A 199 8.55 27.52 21.27
C ASP A 199 8.65 26.00 21.49
N THR A 200 8.77 25.65 22.78
CA THR A 200 8.33 24.43 23.48
C THR A 200 8.56 22.99 22.91
N SER A 201 9.63 22.35 23.42
CA SER A 201 9.61 21.08 24.21
C SER A 201 9.06 19.75 23.60
N LYS A 202 9.69 18.56 23.70
CA LYS A 202 10.21 17.87 24.91
C LYS A 202 11.21 16.73 24.59
N SER A 203 12.10 16.49 25.55
CA SER A 203 12.85 15.26 25.93
C SER A 203 12.36 13.90 25.39
N VAL A 204 13.20 12.86 25.15
CA VAL A 204 14.08 12.17 26.13
C VAL A 204 15.27 11.43 25.47
N GLU A 205 16.39 11.51 26.17
CA GLU A 205 17.64 10.70 26.31
C GLU A 205 17.94 9.39 25.53
N ALA A 206 19.26 9.12 25.53
CA ALA A 206 19.99 7.83 25.59
C ALA A 206 20.82 7.49 24.32
N ALA A 207 22.02 8.04 24.12
CA ALA A 207 23.29 7.83 24.83
C ALA A 207 24.02 6.52 24.46
N GLY A 208 25.33 6.64 24.16
CA GLY A 208 26.30 5.54 24.28
C GLY A 208 26.84 4.91 22.99
N ALA A 209 27.94 5.46 22.46
CA ALA A 209 29.16 4.69 22.15
C ALA A 209 30.30 5.61 21.72
N SER A 210 31.36 5.71 22.53
CA SER A 210 32.53 6.55 22.25
C SER A 210 33.42 5.99 21.15
N THR A 211 33.94 6.89 20.32
CA THR A 211 35.12 6.63 19.48
C THR A 211 36.31 6.23 20.36
N THR A 212 36.93 5.08 20.08
CA THR A 212 38.29 4.79 20.54
C THR A 212 39.18 4.56 19.33
N THR A 213 40.08 5.49 19.07
CA THR A 213 41.15 5.35 18.08
C THR A 213 42.22 4.40 18.61
N LYS A 214 42.60 3.39 17.83
CA LYS A 214 43.91 2.73 17.97
C LYS A 214 44.41 2.22 16.61
N THR A 215 45.44 2.88 16.12
CA THR A 215 46.21 2.47 14.94
C THR A 215 47.14 1.33 15.33
N THR A 216 47.04 0.18 14.66
CA THR A 216 48.15 -0.79 14.59
C THR A 216 48.15 -1.45 13.21
N ASN A 217 49.28 -1.37 12.51
CA ASN A 217 49.51 -2.13 11.29
C ASN A 217 49.76 -3.60 11.67
N GLY A 218 49.14 -4.53 10.94
CA GLY A 218 49.31 -5.96 11.16
C GLY A 218 48.98 -6.75 9.90
N THR A 219 49.99 -7.03 9.09
CA THR A 219 49.87 -7.85 7.88
C THR A 219 49.60 -9.30 8.28
N VAL A 220 48.40 -9.82 8.01
CA VAL A 220 48.08 -11.24 8.17
C VAL A 220 47.37 -11.75 6.92
N ALA A 221 47.74 -12.97 6.51
CA ALA A 221 47.46 -13.57 5.21
C ALA A 221 45.97 -13.71 4.85
N GLN A 222 45.71 -13.72 3.54
CA GLN A 222 44.50 -14.30 2.98
C GLN A 222 44.40 -15.79 3.38
N ALA A 223 43.35 -16.14 4.11
CA ALA A 223 42.86 -17.50 4.24
C ALA A 223 41.36 -17.49 3.94
N GLU A 224 40.97 -17.89 2.73
CA GLU A 224 39.57 -18.02 2.32
C GLU A 224 38.92 -19.27 2.94
N THR A 225 38.73 -19.28 4.26
CA THR A 225 37.97 -20.35 4.93
C THR A 225 36.49 -20.02 4.90
N LYS A 226 35.85 -20.31 3.76
CA LYS A 226 34.43 -20.03 3.49
C LYS A 226 33.48 -21.02 4.20
N ALA A 227 33.62 -21.15 5.51
CA ALA A 227 32.66 -21.84 6.37
C ALA A 227 31.46 -20.92 6.59
N SER A 228 30.38 -21.15 5.83
CA SER A 228 29.09 -20.51 6.10
C SER A 228 28.58 -21.03 7.44
N LEU A 229 28.63 -20.18 8.47
CA LEU A 229 27.97 -20.44 9.74
C LEU A 229 26.47 -20.57 9.47
N GLU A 230 25.94 -21.79 9.54
CA GLU A 230 24.51 -22.04 9.55
C GLU A 230 23.93 -21.60 10.90
N ILE A 231 23.72 -20.29 11.02
CA ILE A 231 23.01 -19.72 12.15
C ILE A 231 21.53 -20.02 11.93
N ASP A 232 21.03 -21.03 12.64
CA ASP A 232 19.60 -21.24 12.74
C ASP A 232 18.98 -20.06 13.49
N LEU A 233 18.04 -19.39 12.83
CA LEU A 233 17.39 -18.19 13.31
C LEU A 233 15.90 -18.35 13.02
N PRO A 234 15.02 -18.22 14.04
CA PRO A 234 13.60 -18.22 13.80
C PRO A 234 13.23 -17.03 12.93
N ASP A 235 12.32 -17.22 11.97
CA ASP A 235 11.77 -16.10 11.23
C ASP A 235 10.82 -15.31 12.15
N LEU A 236 11.14 -14.04 12.37
CA LEU A 236 10.34 -13.11 13.16
C LEU A 236 9.50 -12.20 12.26
N GLU A 237 9.64 -12.32 10.93
CA GLU A 237 8.80 -11.59 9.99
C GLU A 237 7.46 -12.31 9.80
N HIS A 238 6.39 -11.55 10.01
CA HIS A 238 5.02 -11.95 9.71
C HIS A 238 4.40 -11.01 8.69
N LEU A 239 3.52 -11.54 7.85
CA LEU A 239 2.74 -10.76 6.90
C LEU A 239 1.47 -10.27 7.58
N GLN A 240 1.32 -8.95 7.71
CA GLN A 240 0.10 -8.32 8.22
C GLN A 240 -0.86 -8.02 7.06
N LEU A 241 -2.04 -8.63 7.10
CA LEU A 241 -3.15 -8.40 6.18
C LEU A 241 -4.12 -7.38 6.78
N THR A 242 -4.66 -6.49 5.96
CA THR A 242 -5.78 -5.66 6.41
C THR A 242 -7.05 -6.52 6.57
N PRO A 243 -8.03 -6.10 7.39
CA PRO A 243 -9.31 -6.81 7.51
C PRO A 243 -9.99 -7.08 6.16
N GLU A 244 -9.89 -6.14 5.20
CA GLU A 244 -10.49 -6.28 3.87
C GLU A 244 -9.75 -7.30 2.99
N GLU A 245 -8.41 -7.29 3.02
CA GLU A 245 -7.57 -8.29 2.36
C GLU A 245 -7.85 -9.70 2.91
N ALA A 246 -7.86 -9.83 4.24
CA ALA A 246 -8.11 -11.08 4.93
C ALA A 246 -9.52 -11.61 4.67
N PHE A 247 -10.55 -10.75 4.76
CA PHE A 247 -11.92 -11.15 4.52
C PHE A 247 -12.14 -11.57 3.05
N PHE A 248 -11.49 -10.91 2.08
CA PHE A 248 -11.53 -11.35 0.68
C PHE A 248 -10.84 -12.71 0.46
N LEU A 249 -9.67 -12.92 1.08
CA LEU A 249 -8.93 -14.19 1.01
C LEU A 249 -9.71 -15.36 1.62
N THR A 250 -10.45 -15.15 2.71
CA THR A 250 -11.23 -16.19 3.39
C THR A 250 -12.64 -16.37 2.82
N TYR A 251 -13.40 -15.31 2.56
CA TYR A 251 -14.79 -15.41 2.09
C TYR A 251 -14.90 -15.62 0.57
N VAL A 252 -14.19 -14.83 -0.23
CA VAL A 252 -14.34 -14.86 -1.71
C VAL A 252 -13.46 -15.92 -2.34
N LEU A 253 -12.16 -15.92 -1.99
CA LEU A 253 -11.19 -16.85 -2.57
C LEU A 253 -11.09 -18.17 -1.81
N GLY A 254 -11.45 -18.17 -0.52
CA GLY A 254 -11.25 -19.26 0.45
C GLY A 254 -9.84 -19.86 0.45
N ALA A 255 -8.84 -19.08 0.05
CA ALA A 255 -7.43 -19.47 0.01
C ALA A 255 -6.74 -19.28 1.38
N MET A 256 -7.49 -18.84 2.39
CA MET A 256 -6.98 -18.57 3.73
C MET A 256 -8.02 -18.87 4.80
N GLU A 257 -7.57 -19.48 5.90
CA GLU A 257 -8.36 -19.74 7.11
C GLU A 257 -7.78 -18.94 8.27
N VAL A 258 -8.65 -18.28 9.05
CA VAL A 258 -8.26 -17.59 10.27
C VAL A 258 -8.50 -18.53 11.46
N ILE A 259 -7.43 -18.88 12.17
CA ILE A 259 -7.45 -19.76 13.35
C ILE A 259 -7.37 -18.95 14.65
N ASN A 260 -7.93 -19.49 15.73
CA ASN A 260 -7.69 -19.00 17.08
C ASN A 260 -6.32 -19.47 17.60
N VAL A 261 -5.53 -18.57 18.21
CA VAL A 261 -4.22 -18.87 18.81
C VAL A 261 -4.34 -19.20 20.31
N ASP A 262 -5.48 -18.87 20.94
CA ASP A 262 -5.71 -19.05 22.38
C ASP A 262 -5.69 -20.53 22.83
N ILE A 263 -5.65 -21.50 21.90
CA ILE A 263 -5.64 -22.94 22.17
C ILE A 263 -4.21 -23.51 22.08
N GLN A 264 -3.41 -23.28 23.12
CA GLN A 264 -2.24 -24.13 23.37
C GLN A 264 -2.71 -25.49 23.91
N THR A 265 -3.11 -26.45 23.06
CA THR A 265 -3.05 -27.91 23.35
C THR A 265 -3.53 -28.80 22.18
N SER A 266 -2.57 -29.50 21.57
CA SER A 266 -2.61 -30.96 21.32
C SER A 266 -3.92 -31.67 20.95
N SER A 267 -4.77 -31.07 20.11
CA SER A 267 -5.88 -31.76 19.45
C SER A 267 -5.99 -31.27 18.00
N ASN A 268 -6.32 -32.17 17.07
CA ASN A 268 -6.30 -31.89 15.63
C ASN A 268 -7.46 -30.99 15.14
N ASP A 269 -8.32 -30.52 16.04
CA ASP A 269 -9.50 -29.73 15.71
C ASP A 269 -9.18 -28.23 15.86
N SER A 270 -8.51 -27.70 14.83
CA SER A 270 -8.25 -26.26 14.75
C SER A 270 -9.58 -25.52 14.61
N GLN A 271 -10.06 -24.83 15.65
CA GLN A 271 -11.31 -24.08 15.56
C GLN A 271 -11.14 -22.86 14.64
N HIS A 272 -11.57 -23.01 13.39
CA HIS A 272 -11.53 -21.97 12.36
C HIS A 272 -12.67 -20.96 12.56
N TYR A 273 -12.37 -19.67 12.40
CA TYR A 273 -13.39 -18.62 12.49
C TYR A 273 -14.24 -18.57 11.20
N PRO A 274 -15.58 -18.73 11.30
CA PRO A 274 -16.46 -18.67 10.12
C PRO A 274 -16.58 -17.22 9.60
N SER A 275 -16.86 -17.06 8.31
CA SER A 275 -16.89 -15.74 7.66
C SER A 275 -17.87 -14.75 8.31
N TRP A 276 -19.03 -15.22 8.81
CA TRP A 276 -20.00 -14.34 9.49
C TRP A 276 -19.43 -13.75 10.79
N TYR A 277 -18.59 -14.52 11.51
CA TYR A 277 -17.96 -14.10 12.75
C TYR A 277 -16.87 -13.06 12.45
N LEU A 278 -16.01 -13.34 11.46
CA LEU A 278 -14.99 -12.40 11.00
C LEU A 278 -15.61 -11.07 10.55
N LEU A 279 -16.71 -11.10 9.79
CA LEU A 279 -17.45 -9.90 9.40
C LEU A 279 -17.90 -9.07 10.62
N ARG A 280 -18.54 -9.70 11.61
CA ARG A 280 -18.99 -8.99 12.83
C ARG A 280 -17.83 -8.43 13.64
N VAL A 281 -16.73 -9.18 13.79
CA VAL A 281 -15.50 -8.72 14.46
C VAL A 281 -14.90 -7.50 13.75
N PHE A 282 -14.76 -7.53 12.42
CA PHE A 282 -14.20 -6.40 11.67
C PHE A 282 -15.10 -5.17 11.68
N CYS A 283 -16.43 -5.35 11.62
CA CYS A 283 -17.38 -4.25 11.80
C CYS A 283 -17.28 -3.63 13.20
N ALA A 284 -17.23 -4.44 14.26
CA ALA A 284 -17.10 -3.95 15.64
C ALA A 284 -15.80 -3.14 15.85
N HIS A 285 -14.68 -3.60 15.30
CA HIS A 285 -13.41 -2.86 15.37
C HIS A 285 -13.42 -1.54 14.57
N ALA A 286 -14.20 -1.45 13.49
CA ALA A 286 -14.31 -0.25 12.68
C ALA A 286 -15.23 0.83 13.29
N SER A 287 -16.20 0.46 14.14
CA SER A 287 -17.09 1.40 14.85
C SER A 287 -16.41 2.16 16.00
N SER A 288 -15.15 1.83 16.32
CA SER A 288 -14.39 2.22 17.53
C SER A 288 -14.03 3.73 17.66
N SER A 289 -14.80 4.66 17.09
CA SER A 289 -14.42 6.08 16.96
C SER A 289 -15.51 7.11 17.32
N GLY A 290 -16.66 6.71 17.88
CA GLY A 290 -17.76 7.65 18.17
C GLY A 290 -18.67 7.29 19.35
N ASP A 291 -19.12 6.03 19.45
CA ASP A 291 -20.10 5.64 20.46
C ASP A 291 -19.48 5.09 21.75
N SER A 292 -20.21 5.26 22.85
CA SER A 292 -19.89 4.80 24.22
C SER A 292 -19.96 3.28 24.43
N THR A 293 -19.90 2.50 23.35
CA THR A 293 -20.01 1.03 23.39
C THR A 293 -18.65 0.41 23.68
N ASP A 294 -18.55 -0.37 24.76
CA ASP A 294 -17.33 -1.11 25.09
C ASP A 294 -17.03 -2.15 23.98
N PRO A 295 -15.93 -2.00 23.21
CA PRO A 295 -15.60 -2.93 22.15
C PRO A 295 -15.18 -4.30 22.69
N GLU A 296 -14.64 -4.40 23.91
CA GLU A 296 -14.28 -5.69 24.52
C GLU A 296 -15.53 -6.46 24.94
N GLY A 297 -16.53 -5.78 25.51
CA GLY A 297 -17.88 -6.30 25.69
C GLY A 297 -18.45 -6.89 24.40
N ILE A 298 -18.46 -6.14 23.28
CA ILE A 298 -18.96 -6.65 21.99
C ILE A 298 -18.22 -7.93 21.56
N LEU A 299 -16.89 -7.96 21.68
CA LEU A 299 -16.07 -9.10 21.27
C LEU A 299 -16.26 -10.32 22.18
N THR A 300 -16.50 -10.12 23.47
CA THR A 300 -16.81 -11.23 24.41
C THR A 300 -18.21 -11.79 24.16
N HIS A 301 -19.21 -10.96 23.86
CA HIS A 301 -20.53 -11.44 23.40
C HIS A 301 -20.42 -12.20 22.08
N LEU A 302 -19.67 -11.70 21.09
CA LEU A 302 -19.42 -12.41 19.83
C LEU A 302 -18.70 -13.75 20.04
N ARG A 303 -17.65 -13.79 20.87
CA ARG A 303 -16.89 -15.02 21.18
C ARG A 303 -17.80 -16.05 21.90
N THR A 304 -18.65 -15.58 22.81
CA THR A 304 -19.66 -16.42 23.49
C THR A 304 -20.65 -17.00 22.48
N ALA A 305 -21.22 -16.17 21.60
CA ALA A 305 -22.12 -16.62 20.53
C ALA A 305 -21.47 -17.62 19.57
N HIS A 306 -20.18 -17.42 19.22
CA HIS A 306 -19.43 -18.37 18.38
C HIS A 306 -19.22 -19.72 19.08
N ASN A 307 -18.74 -19.72 20.32
CA ASN A 307 -18.54 -20.96 21.08
C ASN A 307 -19.86 -21.71 21.30
N MET A 308 -20.93 -20.99 21.63
CA MET A 308 -22.29 -21.56 21.74
C MET A 308 -22.84 -22.05 20.40
N SER A 309 -22.45 -21.46 19.27
CA SER A 309 -22.87 -21.95 17.94
C SER A 309 -22.23 -23.29 17.54
N ASN A 310 -21.12 -23.67 18.20
CA ASN A 310 -20.44 -24.95 17.99
C ASN A 310 -20.89 -26.03 18.99
N GLY A 311 -21.44 -25.64 20.15
CA GLY A 311 -22.08 -26.56 21.09
C GLY A 311 -23.56 -26.78 20.76
N ALA A 312 -24.06 -28.01 20.82
CA ALA A 312 -25.45 -28.34 20.48
C ALA A 312 -26.52 -27.86 21.50
N THR A 313 -26.22 -26.84 22.30
CA THR A 313 -27.09 -26.25 23.32
C THR A 313 -27.95 -25.13 22.75
N ARG A 314 -29.26 -25.17 23.02
CA ARG A 314 -30.20 -24.10 22.60
C ARG A 314 -29.80 -22.75 23.19
N MET A 315 -29.86 -21.72 22.35
CA MET A 315 -29.65 -20.31 22.74
C MET A 315 -30.70 -19.86 23.75
N ASP A 316 -30.25 -19.25 24.84
CA ASP A 316 -31.11 -18.45 25.73
C ASP A 316 -31.03 -16.98 25.26
N PRO A 317 -32.11 -16.38 24.73
CA PRO A 317 -32.06 -15.09 24.05
C PRO A 317 -31.62 -13.91 24.94
N ALA A 318 -31.63 -14.08 26.26
CA ALA A 318 -31.14 -13.07 27.20
C ALA A 318 -29.60 -12.93 27.25
N ILE A 319 -28.83 -13.89 26.71
CA ILE A 319 -27.36 -13.97 26.89
C ILE A 319 -26.58 -13.47 25.66
N SER A 320 -27.21 -13.46 24.47
CA SER A 320 -26.54 -13.14 23.19
C SER A 320 -26.96 -11.77 22.64
N CYS A 321 -26.56 -10.68 23.30
CA CYS A 321 -26.76 -9.32 22.78
C CYS A 321 -25.70 -8.95 21.72
N VAL A 322 -25.67 -9.69 20.60
CA VAL A 322 -24.84 -9.31 19.45
C VAL A 322 -25.39 -8.01 18.84
N PRO A 323 -24.62 -6.91 18.80
CA PRO A 323 -25.11 -5.63 18.30
C PRO A 323 -25.34 -5.67 16.78
N SER A 324 -26.34 -4.90 16.35
CA SER A 324 -26.67 -4.67 14.95
C SER A 324 -25.55 -3.89 14.24
N ILE A 325 -25.20 -4.30 13.02
CA ILE A 325 -24.23 -3.57 12.17
C ILE A 325 -24.94 -2.45 11.42
N ALA A 326 -24.46 -1.21 11.62
CA ALA A 326 -24.89 -0.05 10.84
C ALA A 326 -24.51 -0.21 9.34
N PRO A 327 -25.42 0.10 8.38
CA PRO A 327 -25.13 -0.04 6.95
C PRO A 327 -23.93 0.77 6.44
N ASP A 328 -23.65 1.91 7.05
CA ASP A 328 -22.53 2.81 6.75
C ASP A 328 -21.27 2.51 7.60
N ASN A 329 -21.19 1.33 8.22
CA ASN A 329 -20.01 0.91 8.99
C ASN A 329 -18.71 1.08 8.15
N PRO A 330 -17.65 1.71 8.70
CA PRO A 330 -16.46 2.03 7.91
C PRO A 330 -15.74 0.82 7.30
N PHE A 331 -15.83 -0.37 7.92
CA PHE A 331 -15.30 -1.60 7.32
C PHE A 331 -16.11 -2.03 6.10
N LEU A 332 -17.45 -1.95 6.14
CA LEU A 332 -18.30 -2.36 5.02
C LEU A 332 -18.08 -1.46 3.80
N LEU A 333 -18.07 -0.14 3.98
CA LEU A 333 -17.84 0.81 2.89
C LEU A 333 -16.48 0.57 2.22
N LYS A 334 -15.44 0.31 3.03
CA LYS A 334 -14.11 -0.06 2.55
C LYS A 334 -14.08 -1.41 1.85
N TYR A 335 -14.66 -2.44 2.45
CA TYR A 335 -14.68 -3.80 1.92
C TYR A 335 -15.46 -3.91 0.61
N VAL A 336 -16.61 -3.24 0.47
CA VAL A 336 -17.39 -3.23 -0.78
C VAL A 336 -16.57 -2.65 -1.93
N VAL A 337 -15.87 -1.53 -1.70
CA VAL A 337 -14.98 -0.91 -2.70
C VAL A 337 -13.74 -1.79 -2.98
N PHE A 338 -13.16 -2.38 -1.94
CA PHE A 338 -12.04 -3.32 -2.07
C PHE A 338 -12.43 -4.54 -2.90
N HIS A 339 -13.57 -5.17 -2.60
CA HIS A 339 -14.14 -6.29 -3.31
C HIS A 339 -14.35 -5.95 -4.78
N HIS A 340 -15.03 -4.83 -5.07
CA HIS A 340 -15.28 -4.33 -6.43
C HIS A 340 -13.99 -4.26 -7.26
N PHE A 341 -12.96 -3.55 -6.78
CA PHE A 341 -11.71 -3.42 -7.54
C PHE A 341 -10.86 -4.69 -7.60
N ARG A 342 -10.85 -5.54 -6.56
CA ARG A 342 -10.19 -6.87 -6.63
C ARG A 342 -10.90 -7.79 -7.63
N SER A 343 -12.23 -7.77 -7.70
CA SER A 343 -13.01 -8.53 -8.70
C SER A 343 -12.77 -8.06 -10.13
N LEU A 344 -12.50 -6.76 -10.33
CA LEU A 344 -12.05 -6.19 -11.61
C LEU A 344 -10.55 -6.47 -11.92
N GLY A 345 -9.84 -7.20 -11.05
CA GLY A 345 -8.45 -7.61 -11.26
C GLY A 345 -7.38 -6.61 -10.81
N TRP A 346 -7.76 -5.44 -10.27
CA TRP A 346 -6.80 -4.47 -9.76
C TRP A 346 -6.09 -4.97 -8.50
N VAL A 347 -4.81 -4.62 -8.33
CA VAL A 347 -4.12 -4.75 -7.04
C VAL A 347 -4.41 -3.51 -6.22
N VAL A 348 -5.26 -3.66 -5.20
CA VAL A 348 -5.71 -2.61 -4.27
C VAL A 348 -4.75 -2.54 -3.09
N ARG A 349 -4.28 -1.35 -2.72
CA ARG A 349 -3.38 -1.14 -1.55
C ARG A 349 -3.78 0.07 -0.72
N PRO A 350 -3.51 0.11 0.60
CA PRO A 350 -3.84 1.25 1.46
C PRO A 350 -3.22 2.57 0.97
N GLY A 351 -4.04 3.62 0.91
CA GLY A 351 -3.69 4.91 0.33
C GLY A 351 -3.19 5.98 1.31
N VAL A 352 -3.13 5.68 2.61
CA VAL A 352 -2.87 6.65 3.71
C VAL A 352 -1.70 7.62 3.46
N LYS A 353 -0.63 7.16 2.82
CA LYS A 353 0.54 8.00 2.45
C LYS A 353 0.19 9.19 1.56
N PHE A 354 -0.91 9.12 0.82
CA PHE A 354 -1.38 10.13 -0.12
C PHE A 354 -2.73 10.74 0.29
N ALA A 355 -3.15 10.58 1.56
CA ALA A 355 -4.43 11.08 2.08
C ALA A 355 -5.66 10.61 1.26
N VAL A 356 -5.67 9.33 0.89
CA VAL A 356 -6.76 8.62 0.18
C VAL A 356 -6.94 7.23 0.78
N ASP A 357 -8.09 6.60 0.59
CA ASP A 357 -8.39 5.28 1.17
C ASP A 357 -7.56 4.18 0.52
N TYR A 358 -7.58 4.13 -0.82
CA TYR A 358 -6.89 3.09 -1.60
C TYR A 358 -6.10 3.65 -2.80
N LEU A 359 -5.18 2.83 -3.27
CA LEU A 359 -4.40 2.98 -4.49
C LEU A 359 -4.64 1.76 -5.39
N LEU A 360 -4.88 2.01 -6.68
CA LEU A 360 -5.02 0.94 -7.67
C LEU A 360 -3.76 0.80 -8.53
N TYR A 361 -3.30 -0.44 -8.69
CA TYR A 361 -2.22 -0.83 -9.58
C TYR A 361 -2.71 -1.92 -10.54
N ILE A 362 -2.42 -1.79 -11.84
CA ILE A 362 -2.81 -2.79 -12.85
C ILE A 362 -2.17 -4.15 -12.55
N ARG A 363 -0.85 -4.17 -12.32
CA ARG A 363 -0.08 -5.40 -12.04
C ARG A 363 0.59 -5.44 -10.67
N GLY A 364 0.45 -4.38 -9.87
CA GLY A 364 1.03 -4.26 -8.53
C GLY A 364 2.31 -3.42 -8.44
N PRO A 365 2.76 -3.10 -7.21
CA PRO A 365 3.76 -2.06 -6.95
C PRO A 365 5.19 -2.35 -7.45
N ALA A 366 5.51 -3.60 -7.79
CA ALA A 366 6.81 -3.98 -8.35
C ALA A 366 6.97 -3.58 -9.83
N PHE A 367 5.87 -3.39 -10.55
CA PHE A 367 5.86 -3.14 -12.00
C PHE A 367 5.65 -1.67 -12.34
N THR A 368 4.61 -1.06 -11.80
CA THR A 368 4.17 0.29 -12.14
C THR A 368 3.83 1.09 -10.87
N HIS A 369 3.74 2.41 -11.01
CA HIS A 369 3.11 3.24 -9.98
C HIS A 369 1.59 3.01 -9.96
N ALA A 370 0.94 3.42 -8.87
CA ALA A 370 -0.51 3.45 -8.78
C ALA A 370 -1.06 4.46 -9.79
N GLU A 371 -2.09 4.06 -10.54
CA GLU A 371 -2.73 4.89 -11.56
C GLU A 371 -3.83 5.75 -10.93
N PHE A 372 -4.71 5.10 -10.16
CA PHE A 372 -5.81 5.75 -9.45
C PHE A 372 -5.55 5.83 -7.95
N ALA A 373 -6.01 6.94 -7.38
CA ALA A 373 -6.08 7.22 -5.95
C ALA A 373 -7.57 7.33 -5.59
N ILE A 374 -8.09 6.37 -4.82
CA ILE A 374 -9.52 6.24 -4.50
C ILE A 374 -9.84 6.98 -3.22
N MET A 375 -10.87 7.82 -3.29
CA MET A 375 -11.55 8.37 -2.12
C MET A 375 -12.97 7.82 -2.05
N ILE A 376 -13.30 7.15 -0.94
CA ILE A 376 -14.62 6.55 -0.72
C ILE A 376 -15.57 7.62 -0.17
N ILE A 377 -16.77 7.69 -0.73
CA ILE A 377 -17.84 8.63 -0.33
C ILE A 377 -19.12 7.80 -0.11
N PRO A 378 -19.69 7.73 1.11
CA PRO A 378 -21.02 7.17 1.29
C PRO A 378 -22.06 8.09 0.62
N SER A 379 -23.10 7.51 0.02
CA SER A 379 -24.23 8.23 -0.56
C SER A 379 -25.55 7.68 -0.02
N TYR A 380 -26.37 8.57 0.54
CA TYR A 380 -27.63 8.21 1.20
C TYR A 380 -28.84 8.45 0.29
N SER A 381 -28.84 7.80 -0.88
CA SER A 381 -29.86 7.98 -1.92
C SER A 381 -31.21 7.29 -1.64
N ALA A 382 -31.26 6.29 -0.75
CA ALA A 382 -32.48 5.51 -0.50
C ALA A 382 -33.58 6.34 0.22
N PRO A 383 -34.89 6.06 -0.01
CA PRO A 383 -35.99 6.80 0.61
C PRO A 383 -35.92 6.85 2.13
N TYR A 384 -35.55 5.76 2.79
CA TYR A 384 -35.34 5.68 4.25
C TYR A 384 -34.44 6.79 4.84
N TRP A 385 -33.48 7.31 4.08
CA TRP A 385 -32.58 8.38 4.56
C TRP A 385 -33.16 9.79 4.40
N ASN A 386 -34.23 9.93 3.62
CA ASN A 386 -34.84 11.20 3.21
C ASN A 386 -36.29 11.35 3.74
N GLU A 387 -36.99 10.25 3.98
CA GLU A 387 -38.32 10.20 4.59
C GLU A 387 -38.23 10.28 6.12
N GLN A 388 -39.25 10.87 6.78
CA GLN A 388 -39.25 11.04 8.22
C GLN A 388 -40.64 10.96 8.85
N ALA A 389 -40.70 10.46 10.09
CA ALA A 389 -41.92 10.42 10.91
C ALA A 389 -42.17 11.70 11.73
N ASP A 390 -41.12 12.43 12.14
CA ASP A 390 -41.19 13.44 13.22
C ASP A 390 -40.67 14.86 12.88
N GLY A 391 -40.53 15.22 11.60
CA GLY A 391 -40.40 16.62 11.16
C GLY A 391 -39.12 17.41 11.54
N GLN A 392 -38.05 16.75 11.99
CA GLN A 392 -36.72 17.35 12.23
C GLN A 392 -35.71 16.88 11.17
N SER A 393 -35.90 17.32 9.92
CA SER A 393 -35.67 16.49 8.73
C SER A 393 -34.42 16.80 7.86
N GLN A 394 -33.29 17.28 8.40
CA GLN A 394 -32.15 17.63 7.52
C GLN A 394 -30.75 17.13 7.91
N ASP A 395 -30.44 16.81 9.18
CA ASP A 395 -29.02 16.68 9.56
C ASP A 395 -28.39 15.28 9.42
N ARG A 396 -29.10 14.15 9.60
CA ARG A 396 -28.42 12.83 9.66
C ARG A 396 -27.67 12.42 8.39
N ALA A 397 -28.26 12.61 7.21
CA ALA A 397 -27.59 12.32 5.93
C ALA A 397 -26.60 13.44 5.58
N ALA A 398 -27.02 14.71 5.72
CA ALA A 398 -26.19 15.86 5.40
C ALA A 398 -24.90 15.88 6.23
N GLU A 399 -24.96 15.65 7.55
CA GLU A 399 -23.79 15.58 8.44
C GLU A 399 -22.84 14.46 8.07
N LYS A 400 -23.34 13.28 7.69
CA LYS A 400 -22.52 12.16 7.21
C LYS A 400 -21.90 12.42 5.83
N GLU A 401 -22.53 13.25 5.00
CA GLU A 401 -22.00 13.71 3.71
C GLU A 401 -21.22 15.04 3.77
N ARG A 402 -21.13 15.72 4.93
CA ARG A 402 -20.45 17.03 5.12
C ARG A 402 -18.95 16.91 4.81
N ARG A 403 -18.60 17.11 3.54
CA ARG A 403 -17.23 17.28 3.05
C ARG A 403 -17.13 18.64 2.39
N ASP A 404 -16.30 19.50 2.96
CA ASP A 404 -16.17 20.87 2.48
C ASP A 404 -15.32 20.97 1.20
N TRP A 405 -15.49 22.10 0.49
CA TRP A 405 -14.72 22.40 -0.71
C TRP A 405 -13.20 22.34 -0.46
N TRP A 406 -12.75 22.73 0.74
CA TRP A 406 -11.34 22.71 1.11
C TRP A 406 -10.81 21.30 1.38
N TRP A 407 -11.61 20.38 1.93
CA TRP A 407 -11.26 18.95 1.98
C TRP A 407 -11.00 18.42 0.57
N PHE A 408 -11.91 18.65 -0.37
CA PHE A 408 -11.75 18.17 -1.74
C PHE A 408 -10.50 18.76 -2.41
N HIS A 409 -10.29 20.08 -2.27
CA HIS A 409 -9.09 20.75 -2.77
C HIS A 409 -7.79 20.25 -2.12
N ARG A 410 -7.78 19.94 -0.82
CA ARG A 410 -6.62 19.35 -0.13
C ARG A 410 -6.27 17.99 -0.74
N VAL A 411 -7.24 17.09 -0.88
CA VAL A 411 -7.04 15.74 -1.45
C VAL A 411 -6.55 15.82 -2.91
N ASN A 412 -7.20 16.64 -3.73
CA ASN A 412 -6.83 16.86 -5.14
C ASN A 412 -5.44 17.51 -5.29
N ARG A 413 -5.06 18.45 -4.40
CA ARG A 413 -3.72 19.05 -4.40
C ARG A 413 -2.63 18.02 -4.08
N VAL A 414 -2.88 17.08 -3.17
CA VAL A 414 -1.95 15.98 -2.91
C VAL A 414 -1.83 15.07 -4.15
N GLN A 415 -2.94 14.65 -4.76
CA GLN A 415 -2.91 13.73 -5.91
C GLN A 415 -2.20 14.34 -7.12
N THR A 416 -2.45 15.61 -7.42
CA THR A 416 -1.78 16.34 -8.51
C THR A 416 -0.27 16.47 -8.29
N GLN A 417 0.18 16.70 -7.05
CA GLN A 417 1.62 16.70 -6.71
C GLN A 417 2.28 15.33 -6.87
N VAL A 418 1.57 14.24 -6.57
CA VAL A 418 2.10 12.86 -6.68
C VAL A 418 1.73 12.16 -7.98
N MET A 419 1.26 12.92 -8.97
CA MET A 419 0.89 12.52 -10.33
C MET A 419 -0.04 11.29 -10.38
N LYS A 420 -1.11 11.30 -9.58
CA LYS A 420 -2.17 10.28 -9.58
C LYS A 420 -3.49 10.85 -10.04
N THR A 421 -4.29 10.01 -10.68
CA THR A 421 -5.67 10.36 -11.02
C THR A 421 -6.55 10.15 -9.80
N LEU A 422 -7.17 11.21 -9.29
CA LEU A 422 -8.14 11.10 -8.21
C LEU A 422 -9.44 10.47 -8.75
N MET A 423 -9.89 9.41 -8.10
CA MET A 423 -11.18 8.77 -8.36
C MET A 423 -12.05 8.88 -7.11
N LEU A 424 -13.22 9.48 -7.26
CA LEU A 424 -14.25 9.49 -6.22
C LEU A 424 -15.11 8.25 -6.43
N VAL A 425 -15.25 7.44 -5.39
CA VAL A 425 -16.02 6.19 -5.44
C VAL A 425 -17.18 6.33 -4.47
N TYR A 426 -18.37 6.50 -5.04
CA TYR A 426 -19.59 6.64 -4.29
C TYR A 426 -20.15 5.25 -3.97
N VAL A 427 -20.41 4.99 -2.69
CA VAL A 427 -21.02 3.77 -2.19
C VAL A 427 -22.43 4.11 -1.73
N GLU A 428 -23.42 3.61 -2.43
CA GLU A 428 -24.83 3.77 -2.08
C GLU A 428 -25.13 2.94 -0.84
N VAL A 429 -25.52 3.63 0.24
CA VAL A 429 -25.75 3.02 1.55
C VAL A 429 -27.21 2.51 1.61
N PRO A 430 -27.42 1.19 1.74
CA PRO A 430 -28.76 0.62 1.82
C PRO A 430 -29.41 0.88 3.17
N GLU A 431 -30.71 0.61 3.24
CA GLU A 431 -31.49 0.65 4.47
C GLU A 431 -30.98 -0.37 5.50
N PRO A 432 -31.22 -0.17 6.82
CA PRO A 432 -30.78 -1.08 7.87
C PRO A 432 -31.23 -2.52 7.63
N TRP A 433 -30.27 -3.45 7.58
CA TRP A 433 -30.50 -4.84 7.20
C TRP A 433 -30.18 -5.84 8.32
N ASP A 434 -29.39 -5.47 9.32
CA ASP A 434 -29.05 -6.30 10.48
C ASP A 434 -30.03 -6.13 11.65
N MET A 435 -31.33 -5.99 11.35
CA MET A 435 -32.37 -5.81 12.38
C MET A 435 -32.69 -7.11 13.14
N ARG A 436 -32.35 -8.27 12.56
CA ARG A 436 -32.69 -9.61 13.09
C ARG A 436 -31.61 -10.22 13.98
N CYS A 437 -30.61 -9.45 14.42
CA CYS A 437 -29.51 -9.96 15.23
C CYS A 437 -29.94 -10.53 16.60
N ALA A 438 -31.15 -10.19 17.06
CA ALA A 438 -31.79 -10.72 18.28
C ALA A 438 -32.65 -11.99 18.06
N GLU A 439 -32.84 -12.45 16.82
CA GLU A 439 -33.58 -13.69 16.52
C GLU A 439 -32.68 -14.94 16.65
N LEU A 440 -33.27 -16.11 16.88
CA LEU A 440 -32.51 -17.38 16.86
C LEU A 440 -31.77 -17.54 15.53
N ASP A 441 -30.46 -17.80 15.61
CA ASP A 441 -29.52 -17.84 14.48
C ASP A 441 -29.42 -16.56 13.63
N GLY A 442 -30.14 -15.48 13.94
CA GLY A 442 -30.14 -14.21 13.18
C GLY A 442 -28.80 -13.48 13.17
N PHE A 443 -27.88 -13.84 14.08
CA PHE A 443 -26.49 -13.38 14.05
C PHE A 443 -25.67 -13.99 12.89
N LYS A 444 -26.08 -15.14 12.32
CA LYS A 444 -25.45 -15.78 11.14
C LYS A 444 -25.89 -15.06 9.86
N LEU A 445 -25.09 -14.09 9.43
CA LEU A 445 -25.38 -13.28 8.26
C LEU A 445 -25.12 -14.01 6.94
N ASP A 446 -26.08 -13.97 6.02
CA ASP A 446 -25.80 -14.21 4.60
C ASP A 446 -25.10 -12.99 3.99
N ILE A 447 -23.77 -13.04 4.04
CA ILE A 447 -22.85 -12.03 3.51
C ILE A 447 -23.15 -11.75 2.02
N GLY A 448 -23.55 -12.76 1.24
CA GLY A 448 -23.83 -12.62 -0.18
C GLY A 448 -25.06 -11.74 -0.44
N SER A 449 -26.12 -11.93 0.34
CA SER A 449 -27.31 -11.06 0.28
C SER A 449 -27.07 -9.67 0.86
N VAL A 450 -26.15 -9.51 1.82
CA VAL A 450 -25.74 -8.19 2.34
C VAL A 450 -25.00 -7.39 1.28
N LEU A 451 -23.93 -7.96 0.69
CA LEU A 451 -23.09 -7.25 -0.28
C LEU A 451 -23.87 -6.82 -1.54
N LYS A 452 -24.85 -7.61 -1.98
CA LYS A 452 -25.75 -7.29 -3.11
C LYS A 452 -26.60 -6.04 -2.91
N LYS A 453 -26.78 -5.55 -1.67
CA LYS A 453 -27.54 -4.32 -1.38
C LYS A 453 -26.72 -3.04 -1.61
N TYR A 454 -25.40 -3.14 -1.70
CA TYR A 454 -24.52 -1.99 -1.90
C TYR A 454 -24.23 -1.79 -3.39
N THR A 455 -24.34 -0.55 -3.87
CA THR A 455 -23.99 -0.18 -5.24
C THR A 455 -22.77 0.73 -5.23
N VAL A 456 -21.80 0.47 -6.12
CA VAL A 456 -20.57 1.26 -6.27
C VAL A 456 -20.64 2.05 -7.57
N ARG A 457 -20.37 3.36 -7.51
CA ARG A 457 -20.32 4.25 -8.68
C ARG A 457 -18.97 4.97 -8.74
N GLU A 458 -18.27 4.85 -9.85
CA GLU A 458 -16.92 5.40 -10.05
C GLU A 458 -16.96 6.73 -10.81
N PHE A 459 -16.30 7.76 -10.25
CA PHE A 459 -16.17 9.07 -10.89
C PHE A 459 -14.69 9.49 -10.94
N VAL A 460 -14.11 9.41 -12.14
CA VAL A 460 -12.72 9.83 -12.38
C VAL A 460 -12.64 11.35 -12.45
N PHE A 461 -12.08 11.98 -11.42
CA PHE A 461 -11.91 13.42 -11.40
C PHE A 461 -10.71 13.85 -12.27
N LYS A 462 -11.01 14.56 -13.36
CA LYS A 462 -10.02 15.20 -14.23
C LYS A 462 -10.09 16.71 -14.05
N ARG A 463 -8.94 17.39 -13.99
CA ARG A 463 -8.90 18.86 -13.94
C ARG A 463 -9.62 19.42 -15.17
N TRP A 464 -10.73 20.12 -14.94
CA TRP A 464 -11.41 20.84 -16.00
C TRP A 464 -10.48 21.93 -16.57
N SER A 465 -10.40 21.99 -17.90
CA SER A 465 -9.54 22.92 -18.63
C SER A 465 -10.35 23.52 -19.77
N PRO A 466 -10.56 24.84 -19.83
CA PRO A 466 -11.39 25.49 -20.85
C PRO A 466 -10.95 25.21 -22.29
N SER A 467 -9.69 24.83 -22.52
CA SER A 467 -9.14 24.52 -23.84
C SER A 467 -9.22 23.05 -24.23
N ARG A 468 -9.67 22.16 -23.33
CA ARG A 468 -9.76 20.70 -23.56
C ARG A 468 -11.15 20.12 -23.30
N ASN A 469 -12.02 20.86 -22.61
CA ASN A 469 -13.30 20.40 -22.09
C ASN A 469 -14.41 21.42 -22.44
N ARG A 470 -14.40 21.95 -23.67
CA ARG A 470 -15.32 23.02 -24.13
C ARG A 470 -16.50 22.50 -24.96
N ASP A 471 -16.49 21.20 -25.26
CA ASP A 471 -17.47 20.49 -26.07
C ASP A 471 -18.49 19.76 -25.16
#